data_AF-A0A7Y6XNE8-F1
#
_entry.id   AF-A0A7Y6XNE8-F1
#
_cell.length_a   1.000
_cell.length_b   1.000
_cell.length_c   1.000
_cell.angle_alpha   90.00
_cell.angle_beta   90.00
_cell.angle_gamma   90.00
#
_symmetry.space_group_name_H-M   'P 1'
#
loop_
_entity.id
_entity.type
_entity.pdbx_description
1 polymer ?
#
loop_
_entity_poly.entity_id
_entity_poly.type
_entity_poly.pdbx_seq_one_letter_code
_entity_poly.pdbx_strand_id
1 'polypeptide(L)' 'MKTNMIDEERIPKKEILKMYGIDRTTFELWVKERNLPVIEVSSHSKYIRKKDLIEWENKLIEKRS' A
#
# COMPACT_ATOMS: atom_id res chain seq x y z
N MET A 1 18.17 10.54 -19.73
CA MET A 1 17.45 10.82 -18.47
C MET A 1 16.36 9.76 -18.33
N LYS A 2 16.34 8.98 -17.24
CA LYS A 2 15.26 8.03 -16.90
C LYS A 2 14.85 8.23 -15.45
N THR A 3 14.43 9.45 -15.14
CA THR A 3 13.76 9.75 -13.87
C THR A 3 12.26 9.65 -14.18
N ASN A 4 11.51 8.83 -13.43
CA ASN A 4 10.03 8.80 -13.29
C ASN A 4 9.34 7.42 -13.37
N MET A 5 10.05 6.28 -13.46
CA MET A 5 9.36 4.98 -13.49
C MET A 5 8.97 4.41 -12.10
N ILE A 6 9.61 4.84 -11.02
CA ILE A 6 9.46 4.22 -9.68
C ILE A 6 8.27 4.83 -8.91
N ASP A 7 7.99 6.12 -9.07
CA ASP A 7 6.95 6.83 -8.31
C ASP A 7 5.51 6.50 -8.76
N GLU A 8 5.35 5.99 -9.98
CA GLU A 8 4.05 5.62 -10.54
C GLU A 8 3.78 4.11 -10.48
N GLU A 9 4.70 3.31 -9.93
CA GLU A 9 4.54 1.86 -9.85
C GLU A 9 3.31 1.52 -8.99
N ARG A 10 2.31 0.89 -9.62
CA ARG A 10 1.04 0.51 -9.00
C ARG A 10 1.12 -0.92 -8.51
N ILE A 11 1.07 -1.10 -7.20
CA ILE A 11 1.09 -2.40 -6.55
C ILE A 11 -0.37 -2.81 -6.28
N PRO A 12 -0.91 -3.82 -6.97
CA PRO A 12 -2.29 -4.25 -6.77
C PRO A 12 -2.45 -4.95 -5.41
N LYS A 13 -3.66 -4.90 -4.83
CA LYS A 13 -3.98 -5.53 -3.53
C LYS A 13 -3.44 -6.96 -3.40
N LYS A 14 -3.59 -7.77 -4.45
CA LYS A 14 -3.13 -9.18 -4.44
C LYS A 14 -1.63 -9.32 -4.18
N GLU A 15 -0.82 -8.40 -4.72
CA GLU A 15 0.62 -8.43 -4.51
C GLU A 15 0.98 -7.93 -3.11
N ILE A 16 0.27 -6.93 -2.57
CA ILE A 16 0.46 -6.49 -1.17
C ILE A 16 0.19 -7.63 -0.18
N LEU A 17 -0.91 -8.38 -0.37
CA LEU A 17 -1.22 -9.53 0.46
C LEU A 17 -0.05 -10.54 0.48
N LYS A 18 0.55 -10.81 -0.68
CA LYS A 18 1.70 -11.72 -0.79
C LYS A 18 2.97 -11.16 -0.16
N MET A 19 3.32 -9.90 -0.46
CA MET A 19 4.56 -9.27 -0.01
C MET A 19 4.63 -9.20 1.53
N TYR A 20 3.53 -8.86 2.18
CA TYR A 20 3.47 -8.80 3.65
C TYR A 20 3.06 -10.12 4.29
N GLY A 21 2.72 -11.14 3.50
CA GLY A 21 2.22 -12.43 4.01
C GLY A 21 0.91 -12.30 4.82
N ILE A 22 0.05 -11.35 4.44
CA ILE A 22 -1.20 -11.05 5.16
C ILE A 22 -2.43 -11.53 4.39
N ASP A 23 -3.53 -11.74 5.13
CA ASP A 23 -4.82 -12.07 4.54
C ASP A 23 -5.66 -10.82 4.21
N ARG A 24 -6.82 -11.05 3.59
CA ARG A 24 -7.74 -9.97 3.21
C ARG A 24 -8.26 -9.22 4.44
N THR A 25 -8.54 -9.92 5.53
CA THR A 25 -9.07 -9.33 6.77
C THR A 25 -8.06 -8.34 7.35
N THR A 26 -6.80 -8.74 7.47
CA THR A 26 -5.70 -7.89 7.95
C THR A 26 -5.50 -6.68 7.05
N PHE A 27 -5.56 -6.86 5.73
CA PHE A 27 -5.48 -5.74 4.78
C PHE A 27 -6.61 -4.73 5.00
N GLU A 28 -7.87 -5.16 5.10
CA GLU A 28 -8.99 -4.25 5.34
C GLU A 28 -8.89 -3.57 6.71
N LEU A 29 -8.37 -4.28 7.73
CA LEU A 29 -8.07 -3.69 9.04
C LEU A 29 -7.01 -2.59 8.91
N TRP A 30 -5.97 -2.77 8.09
CA TRP A 30 -4.96 -1.73 7.86
C TRP A 30 -5.54 -0.52 7.13
N VAL A 31 -6.46 -0.74 6.19
CA VAL A 31 -7.17 0.37 5.53
C VAL A 31 -7.98 1.18 6.54
N LYS A 32 -8.75 0.51 7.41
CA LYS A 32 -9.63 1.17 8.38
C LYS A 32 -8.90 1.79 9.56
N GLU A 33 -7.99 1.04 10.18
CA GLU A 33 -7.38 1.40 11.46
C GLU A 33 -6.02 2.09 11.30
N ARG A 34 -5.33 1.84 10.18
CA ARG A 34 -3.96 2.32 9.95
C ARG A 34 -3.84 3.29 8.78
N ASN A 35 -4.96 3.70 8.17
CA ASN A 35 -5.00 4.60 7.03
C ASN A 35 -4.07 4.17 5.88
N LEU A 36 -4.08 2.87 5.55
CA LEU A 36 -3.33 2.35 4.40
C LEU A 36 -3.80 3.06 3.10
N PRO A 37 -2.91 3.67 2.30
CA PRO A 37 -3.28 4.56 1.19
C PRO A 37 -3.72 3.79 -0.07
N VAL A 38 -4.88 3.14 0.02
CA VAL A 38 -5.45 2.35 -1.08
C VAL A 38 -6.22 3.24 -2.05
N ILE A 39 -5.92 3.10 -3.33
CA ILE A 39 -6.66 3.72 -4.44
C ILE A 39 -7.61 2.67 -5.03
N GLU A 40 -8.90 2.97 -4.99
CA GLU A 40 -9.94 2.16 -5.60
C GLU A 40 -10.23 2.66 -7.03
N VAL A 41 -10.07 1.76 -8.02
CA VAL A 41 -10.43 2.04 -9.43
C VAL A 41 -11.86 1.60 -9.70
N SER A 42 -12.28 0.50 -9.06
CA SER A 42 -13.64 -0.05 -9.11
C SER A 42 -13.85 -0.92 -7.88
N SER A 43 -15.10 -1.37 -7.67
CA SER A 43 -15.49 -2.23 -6.54
C SER A 43 -14.65 -3.51 -6.39
N HIS A 44 -14.01 -3.97 -7.48
CA HIS A 44 -13.18 -5.17 -7.50
C HIS A 44 -11.68 -4.91 -7.69
N SER A 45 -11.27 -3.67 -7.96
CA SER A 45 -9.88 -3.36 -8.29
C SER A 45 -9.34 -2.24 -7.42
N LYS A 46 -8.33 -2.60 -6.61
CA LYS A 46 -7.65 -1.74 -5.65
C LYS A 46 -6.14 -1.89 -5.81
N TYR A 47 -5.42 -0.78 -5.73
CA TYR A 47 -3.95 -0.76 -5.76
C TYR A 47 -3.41 0.32 -4.82
N ILE A 48 -2.11 0.26 -4.54
CA ILE A 48 -1.36 1.30 -3.81
C ILE A 48 -0.20 1.74 -4.69
N ARG A 49 0.13 3.03 -4.72
CA ARG A 49 1.36 3.48 -5.38
C ARG A 49 2.53 3.16 -4.48
N LYS A 50 3.62 2.67 -5.05
CA LYS A 50 4.81 2.28 -4.28
C LYS A 50 5.32 3.38 -3.35
N LYS A 51 5.33 4.63 -3.82
CA LYS A 51 5.73 5.78 -3.00
C LYS A 51 4.84 5.95 -1.75
N ASP A 52 3.52 5.82 -1.91
CA ASP A 52 2.56 6.02 -0.83
C ASP A 52 2.69 4.88 0.20
N LEU A 53 3.00 3.66 -0.28
CA LEU A 53 3.28 2.51 0.58
C LEU A 53 4.53 2.74 1.43
N ILE A 54 5.63 3.19 0.82
CA ILE A 54 6.89 3.48 1.53
C ILE A 54 6.70 4.61 2.55
N GLU A 55 6.00 5.69 2.19
CA GLU A 55 5.69 6.78 3.11
C GLU A 55 4.86 6.30 4.30
N TRP A 56 3.89 5.41 4.06
CA TRP A 56 3.08 4.81 5.11
C TRP A 56 3.91 3.93 6.04
N GLU A 57 4.82 3.11 5.51
CA GLU A 57 5.74 2.30 6.31
C GLU A 57 6.65 3.17 7.19
N ASN A 58 7.24 4.22 6.62
CA ASN A 58 8.10 5.15 7.36
C ASN A 58 7.36 5.79 8.55
N LYS A 59 6.10 6.21 8.35
CA LYS A 59 5.25 6.75 9.42
C LYS A 59 4.97 5.74 10.54
N LEU A 60 4.89 4.44 10.22
CA LEU A 60 4.71 3.39 11.22
C LEU A 60 5.98 3.13 12.04
N ILE A 61 7.15 3.26 11.41
CA ILE A 61 8.45 3.12 12.08
C ILE A 61 8.70 4.31 13.01
N GLU A 62 8.44 5.53 12.53
CA GLU A 62 8.60 6.76 13.31
C GLU A 62 7.74 6.74 14.59
N LYS A 63 6.48 6.29 14.50
CA LYS A 63 5.59 6.15 15.67
C LYS A 63 6.02 5.12 16.71
N ARG A 64 6.99 4.27 16.39
CA ARG A 64 7.53 3.23 17.29
C ARG A 64 8.81 3.65 18.01
N SER A 65 9.42 4.77 17.59
CA SER A 65 10.67 5.31 18.14
C SER A 65 10.36 6.35 19.21
#